data_AF-A0AAD7UYQ2-F1
#
_entry.id   AF-A0AAD7UYQ2-F1
#
_cell.length_a   1.000
_cell.length_b   1.000
_cell.length_c   1.000
_cell.angle_alpha   90.00
_cell.angle_beta   90.00
_cell.angle_gamma   90.00
#
_symmetry.space_group_name_H-M   'P 1'
#
loop_
_entity.id
_entity.type
_entity.pdbx_description
1 polymer ?
#
loop_
_entity_poly.entity_id
_entity_poly.type
_entity_poly.pdbx_seq_one_letter_code
_entity_poly.pdbx_strand_id
1 'polypeptide(L)' 'MATMLNTGLDRDTMALCVSMCERGVNPEALANVIKELRQQQARLR' A
#
# COMPACT_ATOMS: atom_id res chain seq x y z
N MET A 1 -9.26 7.09 -14.42
CA MET A 1 -10.13 7.04 -13.22
C MET A 1 -9.42 6.34 -12.07
N ALA A 2 -8.41 6.97 -11.47
CA ALA A 2 -7.78 6.49 -10.21
C ALA A 2 -7.29 7.72 -9.43
N THR A 3 -8.23 8.63 -9.18
CA THR A 3 -8.00 9.96 -8.60
C THR A 3 -8.97 10.22 -7.44
N MET A 4 -9.53 9.18 -6.83
CA MET A 4 -10.61 9.33 -5.84
C MET A 4 -10.45 8.44 -4.61
N LEU A 5 -9.22 8.08 -4.25
CA LEU A 5 -8.96 7.57 -2.90
C LEU A 5 -7.75 8.33 -2.36
N ASN A 6 -8.07 9.33 -1.56
CA ASN A 6 -7.18 10.21 -0.80
C ASN A 6 -6.40 9.41 0.27
N THR A 7 -5.72 8.34 -0.12
CA THR A 7 -4.91 7.48 0.77
C THR A 7 -3.42 7.85 0.73
N GLY A 8 -3.04 8.82 -0.12
CA GLY A 8 -1.64 9.14 -0.37
C GLY A 8 -0.85 7.91 -0.84
N LEU A 9 -1.51 6.88 -1.39
CA LEU A 9 -0.84 5.79 -2.10
C LEU A 9 -0.61 6.25 -3.53
N ASP A 10 0.67 6.44 -3.87
CA ASP A 10 1.12 6.47 -5.25
C ASP A 10 0.49 5.29 -6.01
N ARG A 11 0.02 5.57 -7.24
CA ARG A 11 -0.69 4.62 -8.11
C ARG A 11 0.00 3.26 -8.23
N ASP A 12 1.33 3.26 -8.18
CA ASP A 12 2.15 2.04 -8.24
C ASP A 12 1.97 1.16 -7.00
N THR A 13 1.82 1.76 -5.81
CA THR A 13 1.60 1.01 -4.56
C THR A 13 0.23 0.34 -4.60
N MET A 14 -0.78 1.01 -5.15
CA MET A 14 -2.12 0.46 -5.27
C MET A 14 -2.17 -0.67 -6.29
N ALA A 15 -1.49 -0.53 -7.44
CA ALA A 15 -1.36 -1.62 -8.42
C ALA A 15 -0.62 -2.84 -7.83
N LEU A 16 0.45 -2.61 -7.06
CA LEU A 16 1.18 -3.66 -6.37
C LEU A 16 0.31 -4.37 -5.32
N CYS A 17 -0.50 -3.62 -4.57
CA CYS A 17 -1.42 -4.21 -3.59
C CYS A 17 -2.45 -5.11 -4.24
N VAL A 18 -3.05 -4.66 -5.35
CA VAL A 18 -4.04 -5.44 -6.10
C VAL A 18 -3.41 -6.73 -6.62
N SER A 19 -2.21 -6.65 -7.22
CA SER A 19 -1.48 -7.83 -7.70
C SER A 19 -1.13 -8.82 -6.59
N MET A 20 -0.79 -8.33 -5.38
CA MET A 20 -0.53 -9.19 -4.23
C MET A 20 -1.82 -9.85 -3.71
N CYS A 21 -2.92 -9.11 -3.63
CA CYS A 21 -4.22 -9.67 -3.25
C CYS A 21 -4.71 -10.73 -4.25
N GLU A 22 -4.52 -10.53 -5.55
CA GLU A 22 -4.82 -11.52 -6.60
C GLU A 22 -4.01 -12.82 -6.46
N ARG A 23 -2.83 -12.75 -5.83
CA ARG A 23 -1.98 -13.90 -5.52
C ARG A 23 -2.37 -14.62 -4.22
N GLY A 24 -3.45 -14.20 -3.57
CA GLY A 24 -3.94 -14.80 -2.32
C GLY A 24 -3.26 -14.25 -1.06
N VAL A 25 -2.56 -13.12 -1.15
CA VAL A 25 -2.00 -12.45 0.04
C VAL A 25 -3.13 -11.83 0.85
N ASN A 26 -3.07 -11.99 2.18
CA ASN A 26 -4.05 -11.37 3.07
C ASN A 26 -3.93 -9.83 2.99
N PRO A 27 -4.99 -9.11 2.58
CA PRO A 27 -4.99 -7.65 2.45
C PRO A 27 -4.74 -6.93 3.79
N GLU A 28 -5.12 -7.53 4.90
CA GLU A 28 -4.96 -6.96 6.23
C GLU A 28 -3.49 -7.00 6.69
N ALA A 29 -2.81 -8.13 6.45
CA ALA A 29 -1.38 -8.26 6.68
C ALA A 29 -0.58 -7.30 5.78
N LEU A 30 -0.98 -7.19 4.50
CA LEU A 30 -0.38 -6.27 3.55
C LEU A 30 -0.54 -4.79 3.96
N ALA A 31 -1.72 -4.42 4.46
CA ALA A 31 -1.97 -3.08 4.96
C ALA A 31 -1.09 -2.73 6.17
N ASN A 32 -0.84 -3.68 7.07
CA ASN A 32 0.05 -3.48 8.21
C ASN A 32 1.51 -3.26 7.77
N VAL A 33 2.02 -4.10 6.86
CA VAL A 33 3.37 -3.96 6.31
C VAL A 33 3.55 -2.60 5.61
N ILE A 34 2.57 -2.18 4.80
CA ILE A 34 2.63 -0.88 4.11
C ILE A 34 2.61 0.29 5.10
N LYS A 35 1.80 0.21 6.16
CA LYS A 35 1.77 1.24 7.22
C LYS A 35 3.13 1.34 7.92
N GLU A 36 3.73 0.21 8.28
CA GLU A 36 5.04 0.17 8.93
C GLU A 36 6.15 0.72 8.03
N LEU A 37 6.18 0.31 6.76
CA LEU A 37 7.15 0.82 5.79
C LEU A 37 7.05 2.34 5.60
N ARG A 38 5.82 2.88 5.54
CA ARG A 38 5.58 4.33 5.47
C ARG A 38 6.06 5.06 6.72
N GLN A 39 5.80 4.50 7.90
CA GLN A 39 6.29 5.07 9.16
C GLN A 39 7.81 5.04 9.26
N GLN A 40 8.45 3.95 8.80
CA GLN A 40 9.91 3.86 8.74
C GLN A 40 10.51 4.86 7.75
N GLN A 41 9.92 5.02 6.56
CA GLN A 41 10.36 6.04 5.59
C GLN A 41 10.21 7.47 6.11
N ALA A 42 9.12 7.76 6.83
CA ALA A 42 8.91 9.05 7.46
C ALA A 42 9.89 9.32 8.62
N ARG A 43 10.33 8.27 9.32
CA ARG A 43 11.37 8.34 10.36
C ARG A 43 12.79 8.48 9.82
N LEU A 44 13.03 7.99 8.60
CA LEU A 44 14.33 8.08 7.92
C LEU A 44 14.52 9.40 7.16
N ARG A 45 13.51 10.26 7.10
CA ARG A 45 13.55 11.61 6.53
C ARG A 45 13.75 12.65 7.61
#